data_AF-A0A8T5Q7P3-F1
#
_entry.id   AF-A0A8T5Q7P3-F1
#
_cell.length_a   1.000
_cell.length_b   1.000
_cell.length_c   1.000
_cell.angle_alpha   90.00
_cell.angle_beta   90.00
_cell.angle_gamma   90.00
#
_symmetry.space_group_name_H-M   'P 1'
#
loop_
_entity.id
_entity.type
_entity.pdbx_description
1 polymer ?
#
loop_
_entity_poly.entity_id
_entity_poly.type
_entity_poly.pdbx_seq_one_letter_code
_entity_poly.pdbx_strand_id
1 'polypeptide(L)' 'MEEQKEGIYETETCMVFFVKLPDVKKEDIGLEMGGHKLEVKVKGTKKIMKSEKEIIPEKANAIFKGDILRIEVPKAKK' A
#
# COMPACT_ATOMS: atom_id res chain seq x y z
N MET A 1 -0.20 8.80 -21.59
CA MET A 1 0.36 7.87 -20.58
C MET A 1 -0.22 8.30 -19.25
N GLU A 2 -1.14 7.53 -18.66
CA GLU A 2 -1.64 7.84 -17.32
C GLU A 2 -0.51 7.64 -16.32
N GLU A 3 -0.02 8.75 -15.78
CA GLU A 3 0.94 8.75 -14.68
C GLU A 3 0.21 8.25 -13.43
N GLN A 4 0.36 6.96 -13.12
CA GLN A 4 -0.07 6.43 -11.82
C GLN A 4 0.81 7.07 -10.74
N LYS A 5 0.29 8.14 -10.13
CA LYS A 5 0.95 8.88 -9.05
C LYS A 5 0.88 8.08 -7.75
N GLU A 6 1.87 8.26 -6.90
CA GLU A 6 1.78 7.70 -5.55
C GLU A 6 0.64 8.38 -4.79
N GLY A 7 -0.11 7.60 -4.00
CA GLY A 7 -1.28 8.10 -3.31
C GLY A 7 -2.17 7.01 -2.74
N ILE A 8 -3.18 7.43 -2.00
CA ILE A 8 -4.23 6.56 -1.45
C ILE A 8 -5.50 6.83 -2.25
N TYR A 9 -6.04 5.79 -2.86
CA TYR A 9 -7.26 5.84 -3.63
C TYR A 9 -8.31 5.01 -2.92
N GLU A 10 -9.37 5.67 -2.48
CA GLU A 10 -10.47 4.99 -1.83
C GLU A 10 -11.54 4.64 -2.87
N THR A 11 -11.91 3.36 -2.94
CA THR A 11 -13.08 2.87 -3.70
C THR A 11 -14.24 2.59 -2.75
N GLU A 12 -15.42 2.27 -3.27
CA GLU A 12 -16.59 1.97 -2.43
C GLU A 12 -16.33 0.79 -1.46
N THR A 13 -15.54 -0.19 -1.89
CA THR A 13 -15.34 -1.46 -1.16
C THR A 13 -13.92 -1.62 -0.61
N CYS A 14 -12.92 -0.98 -1.20
CA CYS A 14 -11.52 -1.18 -0.86
C CYS A 14 -10.76 0.15 -0.83
N MET A 15 -9.58 0.14 -0.22
CA MET A 15 -8.59 1.21 -0.27
C MET A 15 -7.39 0.70 -1.03
N VAL A 16 -6.95 1.45 -2.03
CA VAL A 16 -5.84 1.09 -2.89
C VAL A 16 -4.71 2.09 -2.66
N PHE A 17 -3.59 1.61 -2.15
CA PHE A 17 -2.40 2.39 -1.92
C PHE A 17 -1.44 2.17 -3.09
N PHE A 18 -1.08 3.23 -3.79
CA PHE A 18 -0.04 3.21 -4.82
C PHE A 18 1.22 3.84 -4.24
N VAL A 19 2.29 3.04 -4.17
CA VAL A 19 3.57 3.48 -3.66
C VAL A 19 4.61 3.29 -4.74
N LYS A 20 5.17 4.39 -5.24
CA LYS A 20 6.29 4.35 -6.18
C LYS A 20 7.57 4.06 -5.41
N LEU A 21 8.23 2.97 -5.79
CA LEU A 21 9.45 2.43 -5.21
C LEU A 21 10.42 2.11 -6.36
N PRO A 22 11.04 3.15 -6.96
CA PRO A 22 12.00 2.95 -8.03
C PRO A 22 13.26 2.27 -7.51
N ASP A 23 13.84 1.37 -8.30
CA ASP A 23 15.07 0.65 -7.97
C ASP A 23 14.97 -0.28 -6.74
N VAL A 24 13.74 -0.64 -6.34
CA VAL A 24 13.49 -1.56 -5.23
C VAL A 24 13.09 -2.94 -5.75
N LYS A 25 13.68 -4.00 -5.18
CA LYS A 25 13.27 -5.37 -5.45
C LYS A 25 12.17 -5.79 -4.49
N LYS A 26 11.21 -6.60 -4.97
CA LYS A 26 10.12 -7.17 -4.16
C LYS A 26 10.58 -7.83 -2.86
N GLU A 27 11.78 -8.41 -2.86
CA GLU A 27 12.37 -9.15 -1.73
C GLU A 27 12.84 -8.21 -0.62
N ASP A 28 13.17 -6.97 -0.95
CA ASP A 28 13.56 -5.92 0.00
C ASP A 28 12.35 -5.12 0.53
N ILE A 29 11.13 -5.42 0.07
CA ILE A 29 9.91 -4.73 0.49
C ILE A 29 9.32 -5.43 1.72
N GLY A 30 9.37 -4.74 2.85
CA GLY A 30 8.64 -5.09 4.07
C GLY A 30 7.32 -4.32 4.15
N LEU A 31 6.22 -5.04 4.37
CA LEU A 31 4.90 -4.46 4.60
C LEU A 31 4.47 -4.73 6.04
N GLU A 32 4.16 -3.65 6.76
CA GLU A 32 3.57 -3.70 8.10
C GLU A 32 2.25 -2.95 8.07
N MET A 33 1.18 -3.58 8.53
CA MET A 33 -0.15 -2.99 8.56
C MET A 33 -0.74 -3.18 9.94
N GLY A 34 -1.33 -2.14 10.51
CA GLY A 34 -1.97 -2.26 11.83
C GLY A 34 -2.89 -1.10 12.13
N GLY A 35 -4.11 -1.42 12.57
CA GLY A 35 -5.15 -0.43 12.87
C GLY A 35 -5.41 0.47 11.66
N HIS A 36 -4.97 1.71 11.72
CA HIS A 36 -5.25 2.75 10.70
C HIS A 36 -4.01 3.15 9.88
N LYS A 37 -2.91 2.39 9.95
CA LYS A 37 -1.65 2.71 9.29
C LYS A 37 -1.12 1.54 8.45
N LEU A 38 -0.54 1.92 7.31
CA LEU A 38 0.25 1.09 6.41
C LEU A 38 1.69 1.62 6.44
N GLU A 39 2.63 0.76 6.80
CA GLU A 39 4.05 1.03 6.82
C GLU A 39 4.73 0.19 5.74
N VAL A 40 5.32 0.87 4.77
CA VAL A 40 6.12 0.25 3.70
C VAL A 40 7.59 0.52 4.01
N LYS A 41 8.31 -0.53 4.39
CA LYS A 41 9.75 -0.51 4.63
C LYS A 41 10.46 -1.01 3.38
N VAL A 42 11.38 -0.22 2.86
CA VAL A 42 12.30 -0.62 1.79
C VAL A 42 13.72 -0.28 2.21
N LYS A 43 14.72 -0.85 1.53
CA LYS A 43 16.13 -0.64 1.87
C LYS A 43 16.48 0.85 1.94
N GLY A 44 16.70 1.36 3.14
CA GLY A 44 17.05 2.77 3.41
C GLY A 44 15.89 3.77 3.38
N THR A 45 14.65 3.37 3.09
CA THR A 45 13.48 4.27 3.10
C THR A 45 12.30 3.64 3.80
N LYS A 46 11.58 4.44 4.60
CA LYS A 46 10.33 4.04 5.25
C LYS A 46 9.23 5.00 4.83
N LYS A 47 8.17 4.48 4.20
CA LYS A 47 6.95 5.23 3.90
C LYS A 47 5.85 4.81 4.86
N ILE A 48 5.13 5.78 5.42
CA ILE A 48 4.02 5.54 6.32
C ILE A 48 2.81 6.24 5.72
N MET A 49 1.76 5.47 5.45
CA MET A 49 0.48 5.96 4.96
C MET A 49 -0.55 5.73 6.06
N LYS A 50 -1.28 6.78 6.40
CA LYS A 50 -2.38 6.70 7.36
C LYS A 50 -3.69 6.72 6.59
N SER A 51 -4.62 5.89 7.04
CA SER A 51 -5.97 5.80 6.53
C SER A 51 -6.96 6.16 7.63
N GLU A 52 -8.09 6.75 7.28
CA GLU A 52 -9.18 6.94 8.24
C GLU A 52 -9.89 5.62 8.58
N LYS A 53 -9.79 4.61 7.72
CA LYS A 53 -10.41 3.30 7.93
C LYS A 53 -9.42 2.31 8.54
N GLU A 54 -9.99 1.34 9.25
CA GLU A 54 -9.23 0.22 9.75
C GLU A 54 -8.75 -0.66 8.59
N ILE A 55 -7.46 -0.96 8.61
CA ILE A 55 -6.72 -1.78 7.68
C ILE A 55 -6.66 -3.18 8.28
N ILE A 56 -7.22 -4.15 7.54
CA ILE A 56 -7.15 -5.57 7.90
C ILE A 56 -6.00 -6.21 7.13
N PRO A 57 -4.79 -6.38 7.72
CA PRO A 57 -3.63 -7.00 7.06
C PRO A 57 -3.96 -8.34 6.41
N GLU A 58 -4.74 -9.17 7.10
CA GLU A 58 -5.07 -10.52 6.66
C GLU A 58 -5.85 -10.56 5.34
N LYS A 59 -6.54 -9.46 5.01
CA LYS A 59 -7.29 -9.34 3.76
C LYS A 59 -6.60 -8.43 2.75
N ALA A 60 -5.46 -7.86 3.09
CA ALA A 60 -4.72 -6.98 2.21
C ALA A 60 -3.99 -7.79 1.14
N ASN A 61 -4.04 -7.29 -0.10
CA ASN A 61 -3.34 -7.88 -1.23
C ASN A 61 -2.27 -6.92 -1.74
N ALA A 62 -1.03 -7.38 -1.91
CA ALA A 62 0.07 -6.55 -2.36
C ALA A 62 0.61 -7.03 -3.71
N ILE A 63 0.62 -6.13 -4.69
CA ILE A 63 1.03 -6.40 -6.07
C ILE A 63 2.17 -5.44 -6.40
N PHE A 64 3.37 -5.97 -6.59
CA PHE A 64 4.52 -5.20 -7.05
C PHE A 64 4.77 -5.44 -8.54
N LYS A 65 4.68 -4.38 -9.36
CA LYS A 65 4.89 -4.46 -10.81
C LYS A 65 5.75 -3.30 -11.31
N GLY A 66 6.94 -3.63 -11.81
CA GLY A 66 7.94 -2.62 -12.20
C GLY A 66 8.44 -1.88 -10.97
N ASP A 67 8.11 -0.59 -10.88
CA ASP A 67 8.49 0.32 -9.78
C ASP A 67 7.29 0.77 -8.92
N ILE A 68 6.12 0.16 -9.13
CA ILE A 68 4.88 0.53 -8.44
C ILE A 68 4.44 -0.65 -7.56
N LEU A 69 4.32 -0.37 -6.26
CA LEU A 69 3.67 -1.25 -5.30
C LEU A 69 2.22 -0.81 -5.14
N ARG A 70 1.30 -1.71 -5.50
CA ARG A 70 -0.14 -1.54 -5.30
C ARG A 70 -0.57 -2.40 -4.12
N ILE A 71 -1.07 -1.80 -3.05
CA ILE A 71 -1.67 -2.51 -1.93
C ILE A 71 -3.18 -2.30 -1.96
N GLU A 72 -3.95 -3.37 -2.02
CA GLU A 72 -5.41 -3.35 -1.98
C GLU A 72 -5.88 -3.86 -0.62
N VAL A 73 -6.47 -2.97 0.17
CA VAL A 73 -7.00 -3.28 1.49
C VAL A 73 -8.52 -3.20 1.44
N PRO A 74 -9.25 -4.30 1.58
CA PRO A 74 -10.70 -4.25 1.66
C PRO A 74 -11.12 -3.56 2.95
N LYS A 75 -12.11 -2.66 2.84
CA LYS A 75 -12.67 -1.99 4.01
C LYS A 75 -13.41 -3.01 4.85
N ALA A 76 -13.23 -2.96 6.17
CA ALA A 76 -14.12 -3.67 7.08
C ALA A 76 -15.56 -3.16 6.81
N LYS A 77 -16.43 -4.01 6.28
CA LYS A 77 -17.87 -3.70 6.20
C LYS A 77 -18.34 -3.49 7.64
N LYS A 78 -18.82 -2.28 7.93
CA LYS A 78 -19.47 -1.94 9.19
C LYS A 78 -20.77 -2.71 9.33
#